data_AF-A0A0K1QH02-F1
#
_entry.id   AF-A0A0K1QH02-F1
#
_cell.length_a   1.000
_cell.length_b   1.000
_cell.length_c   1.000
_cell.angle_alpha   90.00
_cell.angle_beta   90.00
_cell.angle_gamma   90.00
#
_symmetry.space_group_name_H-M   'P 1'
#
loop_
_entity.id
_entity.type
_entity.pdbx_description
1 polymer ?
#
loop_
_entity_poly.entity_id
_entity_poly.type
_entity_poly.pdbx_seq_one_letter_code
_entity_poly.pdbx_strand_id
1 'polypeptide(L)'
;MISLPIDEVLPALREALATRHEAVLEAPPGAGKTTRVPLALLNEPWLAGQTILMLEPRRLAARAAAERLASELGEKVGETVGYRIRLDSKVGPNTRIEVVTEGILTRRLQDDPALEGVGLLIFDEFHVLPFTSK
;
A
#
# COMPACT_ATOMS: atom_id res chain seq x y z
N MET A 1 2.02 -14.18 17.24
CA MET A 1 2.37 -13.36 16.07
C MET A 1 3.82 -12.92 16.22
N ILE A 2 4.61 -12.92 15.14
CA ILE A 2 5.99 -12.42 15.18
C ILE A 2 5.92 -10.89 15.20
N SER A 3 6.55 -10.25 16.18
CA SER A 3 6.68 -8.80 16.24
C SER A 3 7.66 -8.34 15.17
N LEU A 4 7.29 -7.32 14.40
CA LEU A 4 8.15 -6.69 13.40
C LEU A 4 8.54 -5.27 13.86
N PRO A 5 9.71 -4.75 13.44
CA PRO A 5 10.15 -3.40 13.83
C PRO A 5 9.14 -2.30 13.45
N ILE A 6 8.35 -2.52 12.40
CA ILE A 6 7.32 -1.56 11.99
C ILE A 6 6.20 -1.40 13.02
N ASP A 7 5.95 -2.41 13.86
CA ASP A 7 4.82 -2.40 14.79
C ASP A 7 4.96 -1.28 15.84
N GLU A 8 6.20 -0.89 16.18
CA GLU A 8 6.50 0.20 17.11
C GLU A 8 6.15 1.59 16.57
N VAL A 9 6.17 1.76 15.24
CA VAL A 9 5.92 3.07 14.59
C VAL A 9 4.49 3.24 14.07
N LEU A 10 3.71 2.14 13.99
CA LEU A 10 2.32 2.19 13.52
C LEU A 10 1.43 3.17 14.32
N PRO A 11 1.51 3.26 15.66
CA PRO A 11 0.68 4.21 16.40
C PRO A 11 0.94 5.67 15.98
N ALA A 12 2.21 6.06 15.85
CA ALA A 12 2.59 7.40 15.44
C ALA A 12 2.17 7.70 13.98
N LEU A 13 2.27 6.70 13.09
CA LEU A 13 1.79 6.83 11.71
C LEU A 13 0.27 7.06 11.65
N ARG A 14 -0.52 6.32 12.46
CA ARG A 14 -1.98 6.48 12.52
C ARG A 14 -2.35 7.88 13.01
N GLU A 15 -1.70 8.37 14.06
CA GLU A 15 -1.93 9.73 14.58
C GLU A 15 -1.56 10.82 13.55
N ALA A 16 -0.43 10.66 12.86
CA ALA A 16 -0.01 11.57 11.81
C ALA A 16 -1.05 11.64 10.67
N LEU A 17 -1.52 10.49 10.18
CA LEU A 17 -2.51 10.44 9.09
C LEU A 17 -3.94 10.81 9.53
N ALA A 18 -4.24 10.75 10.83
CA ALA A 18 -5.52 11.25 11.36
C ALA A 18 -5.59 12.79 11.37
N THR A 19 -4.43 13.47 11.36
CA THR A 19 -4.34 14.94 11.47
C THR A 19 -3.77 15.62 10.23
N ARG A 20 -3.11 14.85 9.35
CA ARG A 20 -2.45 15.31 8.13
C ARG A 20 -2.81 14.40 6.97
N HIS A 21 -2.62 14.90 5.74
CA HIS A 21 -2.89 14.14 4.52
C HIS A 21 -1.68 13.34 4.00
N GLU A 22 -0.53 13.44 4.67
CA GLU A 22 0.73 12.86 4.22
C GLU A 22 1.64 12.48 5.39
N ALA A 23 2.47 11.46 5.17
CA ALA A 23 3.51 11.03 6.08
C ALA A 23 4.66 10.36 5.30
N VAL A 24 5.89 10.53 5.79
CA VAL A 24 7.05 9.77 5.31
C VAL A 24 7.40 8.74 6.36
N LEU A 25 7.42 7.48 5.96
CA LEU A 25 7.70 6.35 6.85
C LEU A 25 9.07 5.76 6.52
N GLU A 26 10.06 6.10 7.34
CA GLU A 26 11.38 5.50 7.26
C GLU A 26 11.48 4.30 8.20
N ALA A 27 11.89 3.16 7.66
CA ALA A 27 12.24 1.99 8.46
C ALA A 27 13.30 1.16 7.71
N PRO A 28 14.08 0.30 8.38
CA PRO A 28 15.03 -0.58 7.72
C PRO A 28 14.36 -1.51 6.68
N PRO A 29 15.10 -1.96 5.65
CA PRO A 29 14.64 -3.07 4.80
C PRO A 29 14.28 -4.29 5.64
N GLY A 30 13.22 -5.01 5.24
CA GLY A 30 12.72 -6.16 6.00
C GLY A 30 11.97 -5.82 7.30
N ALA A 31 11.78 -4.54 7.64
CA ALA A 31 11.02 -4.13 8.82
C ALA A 31 9.52 -4.47 8.78
N GLY A 32 8.98 -4.87 7.62
CA GLY A 32 7.56 -5.22 7.46
C GLY A 32 6.66 -4.09 6.94
N LYS A 33 7.22 -3.00 6.38
CA LYS A 33 6.48 -1.84 5.84
C LYS A 33 5.35 -2.27 4.88
N THR A 34 5.74 -2.93 3.78
CA THR A 34 4.86 -3.41 2.72
C THR A 34 3.72 -4.30 3.22
N THR A 35 3.97 -5.11 4.27
CA THR A 35 3.06 -6.19 4.69
C THR A 35 2.21 -5.82 5.89
N ARG A 36 2.59 -4.78 6.66
CA ARG A 36 1.85 -4.35 7.86
C ARG A 36 1.13 -3.03 7.68
N VAL A 37 1.76 -2.06 7.02
CA VAL A 37 1.22 -0.69 6.95
C VAL A 37 -0.16 -0.64 6.27
N PRO A 38 -0.39 -1.29 5.11
CA PRO A 38 -1.71 -1.26 4.49
C PRO A 38 -2.80 -1.89 5.38
N LEU A 39 -2.47 -2.98 6.09
CA LEU A 39 -3.42 -3.67 6.98
C LEU A 39 -3.74 -2.84 8.22
N ALA A 40 -2.73 -2.19 8.80
CA ALA A 40 -2.89 -1.34 9.97
C ALA A 40 -3.78 -0.12 9.69
N LEU A 41 -3.80 0.37 8.45
CA LEU A 41 -4.56 1.54 8.03
C LEU A 41 -5.95 1.20 7.45
N LEU A 42 -6.23 -0.08 7.18
CA LEU A 42 -7.43 -0.53 6.47
C LEU A 42 -8.75 -0.12 7.13
N ASN A 43 -8.75 0.00 8.45
CA ASN A 43 -9.94 0.30 9.26
C ASN A 43 -9.89 1.69 9.90
N GLU A 44 -9.02 2.57 9.42
CA GLU A 44 -8.98 3.94 9.92
C GLU A 44 -10.27 4.69 9.59
N PRO A 45 -10.85 5.46 10.54
CA PRO A 45 -12.11 6.18 10.30
C PRO A 45 -12.04 7.16 9.13
N TRP A 46 -10.90 7.84 8.97
CA TRP A 46 -10.68 8.81 7.89
C TRP A 46 -10.61 8.15 6.50
N LEU A 47 -10.34 6.84 6.42
CA LEU A 47 -10.36 6.09 5.17
C LEU A 47 -11.81 5.84 4.70
N ALA A 48 -12.80 5.91 5.59
CA ALA A 48 -14.23 5.81 5.27
C ALA A 48 -14.62 4.63 4.36
N GLY A 49 -13.93 3.49 4.49
CA GLY A 49 -14.17 2.30 3.66
C GLY A 49 -13.56 2.36 2.25
N GLN A 50 -12.94 3.47 1.85
CA GLN A 50 -12.28 3.64 0.56
C GLN A 50 -11.09 2.70 0.38
N THR A 51 -10.66 2.55 -0.87
CA THR A 51 -9.55 1.68 -1.27
C THR A 51 -8.20 2.29 -0.91
N ILE A 52 -7.27 1.44 -0.46
CA ILE A 52 -5.84 1.72 -0.37
C ILE A 52 -5.20 1.25 -1.68
N LEU A 53 -4.53 2.17 -2.36
CA LEU A 53 -3.72 1.88 -3.55
C LEU A 53 -2.26 1.86 -3.15
N MET A 54 -1.55 0.76 -3.35
CA MET A 54 -0.13 0.64 -3.00
C MET A 54 0.71 0.48 -4.27
N LEU A 55 1.59 1.43 -4.54
CA LEU A 55 2.56 1.34 -5.61
C LEU A 55 3.75 0.48 -5.18
N GLU A 56 3.95 -0.61 -5.92
CA GLU A 56 5.15 -1.43 -5.90
C GLU A 56 5.71 -1.51 -7.34
N PRO A 57 6.85 -0.88 -7.64
CA PRO A 57 7.34 -0.72 -9.01
C PRO A 57 7.69 -2.06 -9.69
N ARG A 58 8.00 -3.11 -8.92
CA ARG A 58 8.43 -4.40 -9.48
C ARG A 58 7.26 -5.38 -9.51
N ARG A 59 6.90 -5.87 -10.69
CA ARG A 59 5.76 -6.80 -10.88
C ARG A 59 5.78 -8.01 -9.95
N LEU A 60 6.95 -8.65 -9.77
CA LEU A 60 7.07 -9.83 -8.92
C LEU A 60 6.89 -9.46 -7.43
N ALA A 61 7.43 -8.32 -7.01
CA ALA A 61 7.24 -7.83 -5.65
C ALA A 61 5.78 -7.40 -5.41
N ALA A 62 5.12 -6.76 -6.39
CA ALA A 62 3.72 -6.37 -6.27
C ALA A 62 2.82 -7.58 -6.03
N ARG A 63 3.04 -8.65 -6.80
CA ARG A 63 2.34 -9.92 -6.60
C ARG A 63 2.67 -10.55 -5.25
N ALA A 64 3.96 -10.63 -4.88
CA ALA A 64 4.38 -11.22 -3.61
C ALA A 64 3.84 -10.43 -2.40
N ALA A 65 3.77 -9.10 -2.50
CA ALA A 65 3.21 -8.22 -1.49
C ALA A 65 1.71 -8.51 -1.29
N ALA A 66 0.93 -8.58 -2.38
CA ALA A 66 -0.49 -8.93 -2.31
C ALA A 66 -0.72 -10.34 -1.75
N GLU A 67 0.07 -11.32 -2.18
CA GLU A 67 0.04 -12.70 -1.64
C GLU A 67 0.33 -12.73 -0.14
N ARG A 68 1.33 -11.96 0.30
CA ARG A 68 1.70 -11.87 1.71
C ARG A 68 0.62 -11.18 2.55
N LEU A 69 0.12 -10.04 2.10
CA LEU A 69 -0.96 -9.29 2.74
C LEU A 69 -2.23 -10.14 2.90
N ALA A 70 -2.67 -10.82 1.83
CA ALA A 70 -3.81 -11.73 1.87
C ALA A 70 -3.57 -12.89 2.85
N SER A 71 -2.37 -13.46 2.87
CA SER A 71 -2.03 -14.53 3.81
C SER A 71 -2.08 -14.10 5.28
N GLU A 72 -1.76 -12.83 5.58
CA GLU A 72 -1.85 -12.29 6.94
C GLU A 72 -3.30 -12.11 7.41
N LEU A 73 -4.24 -11.96 6.47
CA LEU A 73 -5.68 -11.96 6.73
C LEU A 73 -6.31 -13.35 6.69
N GLY A 74 -5.56 -14.39 6.30
CA GLY A 74 -6.08 -15.75 6.14
C GLY A 74 -6.99 -15.92 4.93
N GLU A 75 -6.91 -15.04 3.94
CA GLU A 75 -7.77 -15.02 2.74
C GLU A 75 -6.97 -15.33 1.46
N LYS A 76 -7.67 -15.49 0.33
CA LYS A 76 -7.04 -15.57 -0.99
C LYS A 76 -6.88 -14.18 -1.60
N VAL A 77 -5.84 -14.01 -2.42
CA VAL A 77 -5.70 -12.82 -3.26
C VAL A 77 -6.91 -12.67 -4.18
N GLY A 78 -7.48 -11.47 -4.22
CA GLY A 78 -8.73 -11.13 -4.91
C GLY A 78 -9.91 -10.95 -3.95
N GLU A 79 -9.75 -11.27 -2.66
CA GLU A 79 -10.70 -10.94 -1.60
C GLU A 79 -10.46 -9.49 -1.13
N THR A 80 -10.10 -9.25 0.14
CA THR A 80 -9.81 -7.90 0.65
C THR A 80 -8.57 -7.30 0.00
N VAL A 81 -7.57 -8.14 -0.30
CA VAL A 81 -6.32 -7.75 -0.93
C VAL A 81 -6.21 -8.30 -2.34
N GLY A 82 -5.85 -7.44 -3.30
CA GLY A 82 -5.62 -7.81 -4.69
C GLY A 82 -4.43 -7.10 -5.31
N TYR A 83 -4.14 -7.43 -6.57
CA TYR A 83 -3.14 -6.73 -7.36
C TYR A 83 -3.57 -6.50 -8.80
N ARG A 84 -2.99 -5.47 -9.41
CA ARG A 84 -3.06 -5.23 -10.86
C ARG A 84 -1.67 -4.93 -11.40
N ILE A 85 -1.20 -5.80 -12.29
CA ILE A 85 0.07 -5.63 -13.01
C ILE A 85 -0.17 -5.79 -14.51
N ARG A 86 0.81 -5.43 -15.33
CA ARG A 86 0.67 -5.59 -16.78
C ARG A 86 0.47 -7.08 -17.12
N LEU A 87 -0.64 -7.38 -17.79
CA LEU A 87 -1.09 -8.70 -18.26
C LEU A 87 -1.58 -9.67 -17.17
N ASP A 88 -1.69 -9.24 -15.91
CA ASP A 88 -2.22 -10.09 -14.83
C ASP A 88 -2.89 -9.26 -13.74
N SER A 89 -4.03 -9.73 -13.26
CA SER A 89 -4.86 -9.02 -12.28
C SER A 89 -5.64 -10.02 -11.44
N LYS A 90 -5.61 -9.83 -10.11
CA LYS A 90 -6.43 -10.58 -9.16
C LYS A 90 -7.05 -9.60 -8.16
N VAL A 91 -8.29 -9.21 -8.46
CA VAL A 91 -9.09 -8.24 -7.71
C VAL A 91 -10.54 -8.68 -7.81
N GLY A 92 -11.31 -8.43 -6.76
CA GLY A 92 -12.73 -8.75 -6.66
C GLY A 92 -13.56 -7.55 -6.22
N PRO A 93 -14.89 -7.72 -6.09
CA PRO A 93 -15.78 -6.63 -5.67
C PRO A 93 -15.53 -6.13 -4.25
N ASN A 94 -14.87 -6.93 -3.41
CA ASN A 94 -14.57 -6.62 -2.01
C ASN A 94 -13.11 -6.15 -1.81
N THR A 95 -12.33 -6.00 -2.88
CA THR A 95 -10.92 -5.62 -2.75
C THR A 95 -10.81 -4.18 -2.26
N ARG A 96 -10.18 -4.03 -1.09
CA ARG A 96 -9.91 -2.74 -0.44
C ARG A 96 -8.45 -2.36 -0.41
N ILE A 97 -7.54 -3.30 -0.67
CA ILE A 97 -6.11 -3.02 -0.86
C ILE A 97 -5.72 -3.51 -2.25
N GLU A 98 -5.38 -2.58 -3.15
CA GLU A 98 -4.90 -2.90 -4.49
C GLU A 98 -3.40 -2.59 -4.60
N VAL A 99 -2.59 -3.62 -4.79
CA VAL A 99 -1.16 -3.46 -5.10
C VAL A 99 -0.99 -3.30 -6.61
N VAL A 100 -0.39 -2.19 -7.03
CA VAL A 100 -0.25 -1.84 -8.44
C VAL A 100 1.18 -1.52 -8.81
N THR A 101 1.49 -1.69 -10.10
CA THR A 101 2.77 -1.25 -10.67
C THR A 101 2.64 0.15 -11.26
N GLU A 102 3.78 0.81 -11.46
CA GLU A 102 3.85 2.21 -11.91
C GLU A 102 3.03 2.47 -13.19
N GLY A 103 3.14 1.60 -14.19
CA GLY A 103 2.38 1.75 -15.43
C GLY A 103 0.87 1.62 -15.24
N ILE A 104 0.41 0.84 -14.26
CA ILE A 104 -1.01 0.71 -13.92
C ILE A 104 -1.49 1.97 -13.19
N LEU A 105 -0.73 2.45 -12.19
CA LEU A 105 -1.04 3.68 -11.47
C LEU A 105 -1.08 4.90 -12.40
N THR A 106 -0.07 5.04 -13.26
CA THR A 106 0.05 6.15 -14.22
C THR A 106 -1.15 6.18 -15.15
N ARG A 107 -1.55 5.03 -15.71
CA ARG A 107 -2.73 4.94 -16.56
C ARG A 107 -4.00 5.32 -15.78
N ARG A 108 -4.15 4.84 -14.55
CA ARG A 108 -5.31 5.17 -13.71
C ARG A 108 -5.41 6.67 -13.44
N LEU A 109 -4.29 7.33 -13.16
CA LEU A 109 -4.22 8.80 -12.97
C LEU A 109 -4.50 9.59 -14.26
N GLN A 110 -4.15 9.04 -15.43
CA GLN A 110 -4.48 9.66 -16.71
C GLN A 110 -5.98 9.57 -17.01
N ASP A 111 -6.59 8.41 -16.70
CA ASP A 111 -8.01 8.15 -16.92
C ASP A 111 -8.89 8.86 -15.88
N ASP A 112 -8.46 8.88 -14.62
CA ASP A 112 -9.10 9.54 -13.48
C ASP A 112 -8.04 10.21 -12.57
N PRO A 113 -7.77 11.51 -12.78
CA PRO A 113 -6.82 12.27 -11.97
C PRO A 113 -7.21 12.44 -10.51
N ALA A 114 -8.50 12.30 -10.17
CA ALA A 114 -8.99 12.46 -8.81
C ALA A 114 -8.87 11.18 -7.98
N LEU A 115 -8.65 10.03 -8.63
CA LEU A 115 -8.65 8.69 -8.03
C LEU A 115 -9.91 8.47 -7.19
N GLU A 116 -11.09 8.69 -7.77
CA GLU A 116 -12.37 8.51 -7.08
C GLU A 116 -12.46 7.12 -6.44
N GLY A 117 -12.86 7.09 -5.16
CA GLY A 117 -12.94 5.86 -4.38
C GLY A 117 -11.62 5.38 -3.75
N VAL A 118 -10.48 6.01 -4.03
CA VAL A 118 -9.22 5.79 -3.32
C VAL A 118 -9.11 6.79 -2.16
N GLY A 119 -8.87 6.29 -0.95
CA GLY A 119 -8.70 7.14 0.23
C GLY A 119 -7.25 7.21 0.74
N LEU A 120 -6.37 6.34 0.24
CA LEU A 120 -4.95 6.35 0.56
C LEU A 120 -4.12 5.82 -0.60
N LEU A 121 -3.06 6.54 -0.96
CA LEU A 121 -2.01 6.11 -1.88
C LEU A 121 -0.71 5.88 -1.11
N ILE A 122 -0.14 4.68 -1.20
CA ILE A 122 1.13 4.29 -0.55
C ILE A 122 2.19 4.11 -1.63
N PHE A 123 3.37 4.67 -1.42
CA PHE A 123 4.55 4.45 -2.24
C PHE A 123 5.55 3.59 -1.46
N ASP A 124 5.67 2.29 -1.78
CA ASP A 124 6.45 1.36 -0.94
C ASP A 124 7.97 1.47 -1.15
N GLU A 125 8.44 1.44 -2.41
CA GLU A 125 9.87 1.58 -2.73
C GLU A 125 10.28 3.04 -3.02
N PHE A 126 9.96 4.00 -2.13
CA PHE A 126 10.53 5.35 -2.25
C PHE A 126 11.90 5.42 -1.58
N HIS A 127 12.96 5.37 -2.39
CA HIS A 127 14.31 5.64 -1.93
C HIS A 127 14.64 7.10 -2.23
N VAL A 128 14.79 7.92 -1.18
CA VAL A 128 15.28 9.29 -1.34
C VAL A 128 16.69 9.20 -1.90
N LEU A 129 16.87 9.51 -3.18
CA LEU A 129 18.22 9.64 -3.73
C LEU A 129 18.91 10.76 -2.94
N PRO A 130 20.13 10.54 -2.44
CA PRO A 130 20.85 11.63 -1.77
C PRO A 130 20.98 12.77 -2.76
N PHE A 131 20.36 13.91 -2.44
CA PHE A 131 20.63 15.18 -3.10
C PHE A 131 22.10 15.49 -2.86
N THR A 132 22.96 15.09 -3.80
CA THR A 132 24.34 15.57 -3.84
C THR A 132 24.26 16.98 -4.39
N SER A 133 24.28 17.96 -3.49
CA SER A 133 24.57 19.34 -3.88
C SER A 133 25.93 19.33 -4.56
N LYS A 134 25.97 19.67 -5.85
CA LYS A 134 27.21 20.02 -6.53
C LYS A 134 27.59 21.45 -6.17
#